data_AF-A0A962EEG9-F1
#
_entry.id   AF-A0A962EEG9-F1
#
_cell.length_a   1.000
_cell.length_b   1.000
_cell.length_c   1.000
_cell.angle_alpha   90.00
_cell.angle_beta   90.00
_cell.angle_gamma   90.00
#
_symmetry.space_group_name_H-M   'P 1'
#
loop_
_entity.id
_entity.type
_entity.pdbx_description
1 polymer ?
#
loop_
_entity_poly.entity_id
_entity_poly.type
_entity_poly.pdbx_seq_one_letter_code
_entity_poly.pdbx_strand_id
1 'polypeptide(L)'
;MSRNAWLVLIVCVAGGLWHLHTRDPGGIPREPGILAPETPLQRDLPAGQPSIRHGEFELTPLAEFRTEARVLSRLSYRFDAGAALSPVDFAIGWGRMSDSAVIDQLDISQGARFFNYRWIDQPPIPADEIVRSAANVHLIPADAAVSASLRRIRPGEVVRLEGLLVAARREDGWSWRSSLTREDNGAGACELLLVKNVDVLP
;
A
#
# COMPACT_ATOMS: atom_id res chain seq x y z
N MET A 1 -30.76 1.33 36.04
CA MET A 1 -30.57 1.81 34.65
C MET A 1 -31.63 1.22 33.76
N SER A 2 -32.29 2.01 32.90
CA SER A 2 -33.30 1.50 31.96
C SER A 2 -32.65 0.62 30.90
N ARG A 3 -33.41 -0.32 30.31
CA ARG A 3 -32.97 -1.17 29.20
C ARG A 3 -32.34 -0.36 28.05
N ASN A 4 -32.87 0.84 27.80
CA ASN A 4 -32.37 1.75 26.76
C ASN A 4 -30.98 2.30 27.11
N ALA A 5 -30.69 2.59 28.39
CA ALA A 5 -29.37 3.03 28.81
C ALA A 5 -28.30 1.93 28.63
N TRP A 6 -28.66 0.67 28.86
CA TRP A 6 -27.78 -0.48 28.60
C TRP A 6 -27.52 -0.69 27.11
N LEU A 7 -28.55 -0.55 26.25
CA LEU A 7 -28.37 -0.66 24.80
C LEU A 7 -27.46 0.42 24.24
N VAL A 8 -27.63 1.68 24.67
CA VAL A 8 -26.74 2.79 24.26
C VAL A 8 -25.31 2.52 24.71
N LEU A 9 -25.09 2.06 25.95
CA LEU A 9 -23.77 1.73 26.45
C LEU A 9 -23.11 0.61 25.62
N ILE A 10 -23.84 -0.46 25.30
CA ILE A 10 -23.34 -1.56 24.47
C ILE A 10 -22.94 -1.07 23.08
N VAL A 11 -23.76 -0.23 22.44
CA VAL A 11 -23.45 0.36 21.13
C VAL A 11 -22.21 1.25 21.20
N CYS A 12 -22.09 2.10 22.23
CA CYS A 12 -20.92 2.96 22.40
C CYS A 12 -19.65 2.15 22.66
N VAL A 13 -19.73 1.09 23.49
CA VAL A 13 -18.59 0.20 23.77
C VAL A 13 -18.20 -0.59 22.52
N ALA A 14 -19.17 -1.18 21.82
CA ALA A 14 -18.92 -1.90 20.58
C ALA A 14 -18.33 -0.97 19.50
N GLY A 15 -18.85 0.24 19.36
CA GLY A 15 -18.32 1.27 18.47
C GLY A 15 -16.91 1.73 18.85
N GLY A 16 -16.64 1.90 20.14
CA GLY A 16 -15.31 2.25 20.66
C GLY A 16 -14.28 1.14 20.44
N LEU A 17 -14.63 -0.11 20.74
CA LEU A 17 -13.79 -1.28 20.49
C LEU A 17 -13.54 -1.49 18.99
N TRP A 18 -14.58 -1.33 18.17
CA TRP A 18 -14.45 -1.36 16.71
C TRP A 18 -13.48 -0.28 16.23
N HIS A 19 -13.68 0.98 16.66
CA HIS A 19 -12.82 2.10 16.28
C HIS A 19 -11.35 1.84 16.63
N LEU A 20 -11.07 1.38 17.86
CA LEU A 20 -9.73 1.05 18.31
C LEU A 20 -9.11 -0.11 17.51
N HIS A 21 -9.91 -1.12 17.17
CA HIS A 21 -9.44 -2.29 16.42
C HIS A 21 -9.23 -2.01 14.92
N THR A 22 -9.99 -1.07 14.35
CA THR A 22 -9.91 -0.74 12.91
C THR A 22 -9.02 0.45 12.61
N ARG A 23 -8.51 1.14 13.62
CA ARG A 23 -7.64 2.31 13.45
C ARG A 23 -6.31 1.89 12.83
N ASP A 24 -5.90 2.60 11.79
CA ASP A 24 -4.58 2.41 11.22
C ASP A 24 -3.49 2.78 12.25
N PRO A 25 -2.40 2.01 12.36
CA PRO A 25 -1.28 2.32 13.25
C PRO A 25 -0.71 3.70 12.94
N GLY A 26 -0.41 4.46 14.00
CA GLY A 26 0.27 5.74 13.85
C GLY A 26 1.68 5.56 13.27
N GLY A 27 2.19 6.59 12.59
CA GLY A 27 3.55 6.58 12.06
C GLY A 27 4.62 6.48 13.14
N ILE A 28 5.84 6.10 12.73
CA ILE A 28 7.05 6.19 13.54
C ILE A 28 7.97 7.29 13.00
N PRO A 29 8.62 8.08 13.87
CA PRO A 29 9.63 9.03 13.44
C PRO A 29 10.87 8.29 12.93
N ARG A 30 11.58 8.92 11.99
CA ARG A 30 12.89 8.47 11.49
C ARG A 30 13.81 9.67 11.43
N GLU A 31 15.05 9.49 11.84
CA GLU A 31 16.08 10.52 11.67
C GLU A 31 16.32 10.83 10.18
N PRO A 32 16.80 12.05 9.84
CA PRO A 32 17.21 12.38 8.48
C PRO A 32 18.25 11.40 7.91
N GLY A 33 18.15 11.15 6.60
CA GLY A 33 18.99 10.24 5.85
C GLY A 33 18.19 9.31 4.92
N ILE A 34 18.78 8.94 3.79
CA ILE A 34 18.20 8.01 2.83
C ILE A 34 18.16 6.60 3.47
N LEU A 35 16.95 6.07 3.66
CA LEU A 35 16.71 4.78 4.31
C LEU A 35 16.59 3.61 3.33
N ALA A 36 16.15 3.89 2.11
CA ALA A 36 15.92 2.91 1.07
C ALA A 36 16.48 3.44 -0.26
N PRO A 37 17.79 3.30 -0.52
CA PRO A 37 18.46 3.97 -1.63
C PRO A 37 18.11 3.37 -3.00
N GLU A 38 17.80 2.08 -3.04
CA GLU A 38 17.64 1.33 -4.28
C GLU A 38 16.26 1.52 -4.91
N THR A 39 16.23 1.52 -6.24
CA THR A 39 14.97 1.55 -6.97
C THR A 39 14.33 0.16 -7.01
N PRO A 40 12.98 0.04 -7.00
CA PRO A 40 12.30 -1.24 -7.19
C PRO A 40 12.81 -2.04 -8.40
N LEU A 41 13.07 -3.32 -8.17
CA LEU A 41 13.41 -4.29 -9.21
C LEU A 41 12.13 -4.85 -9.82
N GLN A 42 12.00 -4.73 -11.13
CA GLN A 42 10.95 -5.37 -11.92
C GLN A 42 11.58 -6.27 -12.98
N ARG A 43 11.12 -7.52 -13.09
CA ARG A 43 11.65 -8.49 -14.04
C ARG A 43 10.52 -9.17 -14.81
N ASP A 44 10.70 -9.29 -16.13
CA ASP A 44 9.76 -10.00 -16.99
C ASP A 44 9.67 -11.47 -16.60
N LEU A 45 8.45 -12.01 -16.69
CA LEU A 45 8.20 -13.42 -16.46
C LEU A 45 8.36 -14.22 -17.77
N PRO A 46 8.77 -15.50 -17.69
CA PRO A 46 8.67 -16.42 -18.81
C PRO A 46 7.24 -16.46 -19.39
N ALA A 47 7.12 -16.66 -20.70
CA ALA A 47 5.82 -16.74 -21.36
C ALA A 47 4.98 -17.92 -20.81
N GLY A 48 3.66 -17.73 -20.77
CA GLY A 48 2.72 -18.80 -20.40
C GLY A 48 2.63 -19.08 -18.90
N GLN A 49 2.90 -18.08 -18.03
CA GLN A 49 2.64 -18.23 -16.60
C GLN A 49 1.17 -18.61 -16.36
N PRO A 50 0.90 -19.65 -15.55
CA PRO A 50 -0.47 -20.02 -15.22
C PRO A 50 -1.13 -18.90 -14.40
N SER A 51 -2.46 -18.79 -14.55
CA SER A 51 -3.23 -17.92 -13.66
C SER A 51 -3.26 -18.50 -12.23
N ILE A 52 -3.35 -17.60 -11.26
CA ILE A 52 -3.41 -17.91 -9.84
C ILE A 52 -4.84 -17.64 -9.38
N ARG A 53 -5.52 -18.65 -8.85
CA ARG A 53 -6.83 -18.47 -8.22
C ARG A 53 -6.65 -17.92 -6.81
N HIS A 54 -7.30 -16.80 -6.51
CA HIS A 54 -7.25 -16.13 -5.21
C HIS A 54 -8.67 -15.77 -4.77
N GLY A 55 -9.32 -16.68 -4.03
CA GLY A 55 -10.74 -16.54 -3.71
C GLY A 55 -11.61 -16.53 -4.97
N GLU A 56 -12.43 -15.50 -5.11
CA GLU A 56 -13.26 -15.25 -6.31
C GLU A 56 -12.51 -14.62 -7.48
N PHE A 57 -11.22 -14.29 -7.31
CA PHE A 57 -10.42 -13.61 -8.31
C PHE A 57 -9.51 -14.58 -9.06
N GLU A 58 -9.34 -14.32 -10.35
CA GLU A 58 -8.30 -14.93 -11.18
C GLU A 58 -7.20 -13.90 -11.45
N LEU A 59 -5.97 -14.22 -11.02
CA LEU A 59 -4.81 -13.35 -11.16
C LEU A 59 -3.92 -13.84 -12.30
N THR A 60 -3.64 -12.97 -13.26
CA THR A 60 -2.64 -13.18 -14.31
C THR A 60 -1.32 -12.54 -13.89
N PRO A 61 -0.24 -13.31 -13.66
CA PRO A 61 1.09 -12.76 -13.40
C PRO A 61 1.61 -11.93 -14.59
N LEU A 62 2.19 -10.77 -14.30
CA LEU A 62 2.70 -9.83 -15.31
C LEU A 62 4.21 -9.63 -15.22
N ALA A 63 4.73 -9.44 -14.01
CA ALA A 63 6.15 -9.29 -13.75
C ALA A 63 6.47 -9.72 -12.32
N GLU A 64 7.71 -10.12 -12.06
CA GLU A 64 8.23 -10.16 -10.70
C GLU A 64 8.54 -8.74 -10.23
N PHE A 65 8.28 -8.49 -8.96
CA PHE A 65 8.55 -7.20 -8.35
C PHE A 65 9.13 -7.36 -6.96
N ARG A 66 10.23 -6.64 -6.69
CA ARG A 66 10.87 -6.55 -5.39
C ARG A 66 11.24 -5.10 -5.11
N THR A 67 10.95 -4.66 -3.90
CA THR A 67 11.35 -3.32 -3.45
C THR A 67 11.76 -3.33 -1.99
N GLU A 68 12.72 -2.50 -1.65
CA GLU A 68 13.00 -2.05 -0.29
C GLU A 68 12.64 -0.56 -0.29
N ALA A 69 11.66 -0.16 0.52
CA ALA A 69 11.11 1.19 0.47
C ALA A 69 10.60 1.63 1.84
N ARG A 70 10.61 2.95 2.09
CA ARG A 70 9.95 3.53 3.26
C ARG A 70 8.45 3.62 2.99
N VAL A 71 7.64 3.18 3.95
CA VAL A 71 6.19 3.41 3.94
C VAL A 71 5.94 4.87 4.32
N LEU A 72 5.44 5.66 3.39
CA LEU A 72 5.13 7.09 3.59
C LEU A 72 3.73 7.26 4.19
N SER A 73 2.79 6.44 3.73
CA SER A 73 1.43 6.38 4.24
C SER A 73 0.86 4.98 4.00
N ARG A 74 -0.20 4.65 4.74
CA ARG A 74 -0.99 3.44 4.50
C ARG A 74 -2.47 3.75 4.65
N LEU A 75 -3.29 3.01 3.91
CA LEU A 75 -4.73 3.08 4.07
C LEU A 75 -5.37 1.69 3.94
N SER A 76 -6.19 1.32 4.91
CA SER A 76 -6.93 0.05 4.90
C SER A 76 -8.30 0.20 4.23
N TYR A 77 -8.69 -0.78 3.44
CA TYR A 77 -9.97 -0.80 2.72
C TYR A 77 -10.82 -2.01 3.13
N ARG A 78 -12.13 -1.78 3.28
CA ARG A 78 -13.09 -2.81 3.74
C ARG A 78 -14.38 -2.89 2.93
N PHE A 79 -14.74 -1.83 2.22
CA PHE A 79 -16.10 -1.64 1.70
C PHE A 79 -16.18 -1.33 0.21
N ASP A 80 -15.04 -1.24 -0.49
CA ASP A 80 -15.05 -1.05 -1.94
C ASP A 80 -14.93 -2.38 -2.70
N ALA A 81 -15.16 -2.33 -4.02
CA ALA A 81 -15.18 -3.51 -4.88
C ALA A 81 -13.85 -4.29 -4.91
N GLY A 82 -12.73 -3.61 -4.65
CA GLY A 82 -11.38 -4.20 -4.65
C GLY A 82 -10.90 -4.60 -3.26
N ALA A 83 -11.61 -4.26 -2.17
CA ALA A 83 -11.17 -4.45 -0.79
C ALA A 83 -11.01 -5.93 -0.40
N ALA A 84 -11.79 -6.82 -1.01
CA ALA A 84 -11.66 -8.25 -0.82
C ALA A 84 -10.32 -8.80 -1.40
N LEU A 85 -9.78 -8.14 -2.44
CA LEU A 85 -8.55 -8.55 -3.09
C LEU A 85 -7.32 -7.80 -2.55
N SER A 86 -7.38 -6.46 -2.51
CA SER A 86 -6.37 -5.57 -1.94
C SER A 86 -6.94 -4.88 -0.70
N PRO A 87 -6.76 -5.45 0.51
CA PRO A 87 -7.30 -4.87 1.74
C PRO A 87 -6.48 -3.69 2.28
N VAL A 88 -5.28 -3.45 1.76
CA VAL A 88 -4.41 -2.36 2.20
C VAL A 88 -3.57 -1.83 1.04
N ASP A 89 -3.42 -0.51 1.00
CA ASP A 89 -2.54 0.16 0.07
C ASP A 89 -1.42 0.87 0.85
N PHE A 90 -0.19 0.82 0.33
CA PHE A 90 0.92 1.62 0.84
C PHE A 90 1.32 2.68 -0.17
N ALA A 91 1.45 3.92 0.29
CA ALA A 91 2.30 4.90 -0.38
C ALA A 91 3.74 4.62 0.06
N ILE A 92 4.62 4.27 -0.87
CA ILE A 92 6.02 3.94 -0.60
C ILE A 92 6.95 4.94 -1.29
N GLY A 93 8.14 5.12 -0.73
CA GLY A 93 9.19 5.96 -1.30
C GLY A 93 10.58 5.33 -1.16
N TRP A 94 11.42 5.54 -2.18
CA TRP A 94 12.82 5.11 -2.23
C TRP A 94 13.71 6.29 -2.68
N GLY A 95 15.02 6.11 -2.68
CA GLY A 95 15.98 7.20 -2.87
C GLY A 95 15.71 8.33 -1.87
N ARG A 96 15.68 9.58 -2.35
CA ARG A 96 15.39 10.74 -1.47
C ARG A 96 13.97 10.79 -0.96
N MET A 97 13.02 10.12 -1.60
CA MET A 97 11.67 9.90 -1.04
C MET A 97 11.64 8.88 0.10
N SER A 98 12.78 8.38 0.56
CA SER A 98 12.89 7.65 1.84
C SER A 98 13.48 8.51 2.97
N ASP A 99 13.95 9.73 2.67
CA ASP A 99 14.65 10.60 3.61
C ASP A 99 13.68 11.50 4.39
N SER A 100 13.76 11.50 5.72
CA SER A 100 12.92 12.38 6.55
C SER A 100 13.15 13.87 6.25
N ALA A 101 14.37 14.28 5.88
CA ALA A 101 14.64 15.67 5.50
C ALA A 101 13.82 16.11 4.28
N VAL A 102 13.37 15.17 3.43
CA VAL A 102 12.48 15.42 2.30
C VAL A 102 11.02 15.23 2.70
N ILE A 103 10.70 14.10 3.33
CA ILE A 103 9.32 13.73 3.67
C ILE A 103 8.67 14.72 4.63
N ASP A 104 9.41 15.27 5.59
CA ASP A 104 8.89 16.24 6.57
C ASP A 104 8.52 17.59 5.92
N GLN A 105 8.95 17.83 4.68
CA GLN A 105 8.59 19.01 3.89
C GLN A 105 7.38 18.77 2.96
N LEU A 106 6.81 17.54 2.97
CA LEU A 106 5.68 17.15 2.13
C LEU A 106 4.44 16.85 2.98
N ASP A 107 3.29 17.36 2.54
CA ASP A 107 1.99 16.89 3.02
C ASP A 107 1.55 15.68 2.19
N ILE A 108 1.64 14.48 2.76
CA ILE A 108 1.31 13.21 2.09
C ILE A 108 -0.01 12.68 2.62
N SER A 109 -0.93 12.35 1.71
CA SER A 109 -2.25 11.79 2.04
C SER A 109 -2.63 10.65 1.10
N GLN A 110 -3.49 9.73 1.56
CA GLN A 110 -4.06 8.67 0.73
C GLN A 110 -5.59 8.70 0.79
N GLY A 111 -6.23 8.34 -0.32
CA GLY A 111 -7.68 8.28 -0.45
C GLY A 111 -8.08 7.75 -1.82
N ALA A 112 -9.27 7.13 -1.88
CA ALA A 112 -9.84 6.60 -3.13
C ALA A 112 -8.88 5.72 -3.97
N ARG A 113 -8.02 4.93 -3.32
CA ARG A 113 -6.98 4.08 -3.94
C ARG A 113 -5.84 4.86 -4.61
N PHE A 114 -5.57 6.09 -4.17
CA PHE A 114 -4.44 6.89 -4.63
C PHE A 114 -3.72 7.55 -3.45
N PHE A 115 -2.48 7.96 -3.67
CA PHE A 115 -1.79 8.89 -2.78
C PHE A 115 -1.58 10.24 -3.46
N ASN A 116 -1.51 11.30 -2.66
CA ASN A 116 -1.26 12.66 -3.09
C ASN A 116 -0.18 13.25 -2.20
N TYR A 117 0.63 14.15 -2.77
CA TYR A 117 1.62 14.92 -2.04
C TYR A 117 1.51 16.40 -2.43
N ARG A 118 1.83 17.29 -1.48
CA ARG A 118 1.90 18.74 -1.70
C ARG A 118 3.09 19.32 -0.93
N TRP A 119 3.58 20.47 -1.39
CA TRP A 119 4.56 21.31 -0.71
C TRP A 119 4.04 22.76 -0.67
N ILE A 120 4.65 23.61 0.17
CA ILE A 120 4.21 24.99 0.36
C ILE A 120 4.86 25.91 -0.70
N ASP A 121 6.18 26.11 -0.62
CA ASP A 121 6.87 27.10 -1.46
C ASP A 121 7.51 26.46 -2.70
N GLN A 122 8.50 25.61 -2.48
CA GLN A 122 9.25 24.93 -3.53
C GLN A 122 9.36 23.44 -3.17
N PRO A 123 9.44 22.54 -4.17
CA PRO A 123 9.54 21.13 -3.88
C PRO A 123 10.91 20.85 -3.22
N PRO A 124 10.96 19.99 -2.17
CA PRO A 124 12.18 19.71 -1.43
C PRO A 124 13.24 19.00 -2.28
N ILE A 125 12.80 18.38 -3.38
CA ILE A 125 13.59 17.72 -4.42
C ILE A 125 12.93 18.01 -5.79
N PRO A 126 13.58 17.85 -6.95
CA PRO A 126 12.93 18.01 -8.26
C PRO A 126 11.62 17.23 -8.34
N ALA A 127 10.56 17.88 -8.86
CA ALA A 127 9.22 17.28 -8.84
C ALA A 127 9.13 15.98 -9.65
N ASP A 128 9.89 15.88 -10.74
CA ASP A 128 10.00 14.67 -11.56
C ASP A 128 10.75 13.53 -10.84
N GLU A 129 11.60 13.87 -9.88
CA GLU A 129 12.21 12.88 -8.98
C GLU A 129 11.19 12.37 -7.97
N ILE A 130 10.35 13.24 -7.37
CA ILE A 130 9.27 12.81 -6.46
C ILE A 130 8.37 11.78 -7.16
N VAL A 131 7.93 12.10 -8.38
CA VAL A 131 7.10 11.22 -9.22
C VAL A 131 7.76 9.85 -9.43
N ARG A 132 9.06 9.83 -9.79
CA ARG A 132 9.78 8.60 -10.15
C ARG A 132 10.33 7.82 -8.95
N SER A 133 10.19 8.37 -7.74
CA SER A 133 10.73 7.79 -6.51
C SER A 133 9.69 7.49 -5.43
N ALA A 134 8.40 7.59 -5.77
CA ALA A 134 7.31 7.18 -4.91
C ALA A 134 6.21 6.49 -5.72
N ALA A 135 5.47 5.59 -5.07
CA ALA A 135 4.37 4.87 -5.69
C ALA A 135 3.28 4.52 -4.68
N ASN A 136 2.04 4.37 -5.17
CA ASN A 136 0.96 3.77 -4.41
C ASN A 136 0.79 2.32 -4.85
N VAL A 137 1.02 1.38 -3.94
CA VAL A 137 0.97 -0.06 -4.22
C VAL A 137 -0.27 -0.65 -3.56
N HIS A 138 -1.08 -1.33 -4.34
CA HIS A 138 -2.23 -2.13 -3.90
C HIS A 138 -1.75 -3.54 -3.54
N LEU A 139 -1.92 -3.94 -2.29
CA LEU A 139 -1.28 -5.13 -1.75
C LEU A 139 -2.27 -6.27 -1.59
N ILE A 140 -2.11 -7.29 -2.44
CA ILE A 140 -2.83 -8.56 -2.35
C ILE A 140 -1.97 -9.51 -1.52
N PRO A 141 -2.36 -9.87 -0.29
CA PRO A 141 -1.59 -10.82 0.51
C PRO A 141 -1.71 -12.23 -0.07
N ALA A 142 -0.60 -12.93 -0.30
CA ALA A 142 -0.64 -14.31 -0.81
C ALA A 142 -1.31 -15.28 0.19
N ASP A 143 -1.22 -15.00 1.49
CA ASP A 143 -1.81 -15.81 2.54
C ASP A 143 -2.15 -14.98 3.81
N ALA A 144 -2.70 -15.67 4.82
CA ALA A 144 -3.11 -15.06 6.08
C ALA A 144 -1.92 -14.51 6.91
N ALA A 145 -0.73 -15.09 6.79
CA ALA A 145 0.46 -14.63 7.50
C ALA A 145 0.98 -13.33 6.90
N VAL A 146 1.11 -13.26 5.57
CA VAL A 146 1.43 -12.02 4.85
C VAL A 146 0.40 -10.93 5.16
N SER A 147 -0.89 -11.28 5.12
CA SER A 147 -1.98 -10.36 5.46
C SER A 147 -1.84 -9.79 6.88
N ALA A 148 -1.48 -10.64 7.86
CA ALA A 148 -1.26 -10.20 9.23
C ALA A 148 -0.03 -9.30 9.37
N SER A 149 1.06 -9.56 8.64
CA SER A 149 2.25 -8.72 8.62
C SER A 149 1.98 -7.35 7.99
N LEU A 150 1.33 -7.30 6.82
CA LEU A 150 0.94 -6.06 6.17
C LEU A 150 0.06 -5.17 7.06
N ARG A 151 -0.88 -5.76 7.81
CA ARG A 151 -1.74 -5.00 8.74
C ARG A 151 -1.00 -4.35 9.90
N ARG A 152 0.17 -4.87 10.30
CA ARG A 152 0.95 -4.31 11.42
C ARG A 152 1.91 -3.21 11.00
N ILE A 153 2.28 -3.17 9.72
CA ILE A 153 3.24 -2.20 9.19
C ILE A 153 2.74 -0.76 9.40
N ARG A 154 3.65 0.12 9.78
CA ARG A 154 3.40 1.50 10.16
C ARG A 154 4.04 2.46 9.16
N PRO A 155 3.44 3.64 8.92
CA PRO A 155 4.16 4.72 8.23
C PRO A 155 5.49 5.01 8.93
N GLY A 156 6.55 5.24 8.16
CA GLY A 156 7.92 5.42 8.62
C GLY A 156 8.75 4.14 8.71
N GLU A 157 8.14 2.95 8.65
CA GLU A 157 8.90 1.70 8.55
C GLU A 157 9.50 1.53 7.16
N VAL A 158 10.70 0.95 7.11
CA VAL A 158 11.29 0.47 5.87
C VAL A 158 10.86 -0.97 5.69
N VAL A 159 10.30 -1.30 4.54
CA VAL A 159 9.79 -2.63 4.25
C VAL A 159 10.47 -3.21 3.02
N ARG A 160 10.72 -4.51 3.05
CA ARG A 160 10.98 -5.29 1.86
C ARG A 160 9.67 -5.96 1.43
N LEU A 161 9.25 -5.71 0.20
CA LEU A 161 8.11 -6.36 -0.43
C LEU A 161 8.58 -7.19 -1.62
N GLU A 162 8.16 -8.44 -1.70
CA GLU A 162 8.46 -9.32 -2.82
C GLU A 162 7.20 -10.03 -3.30
N GLY A 163 7.02 -10.09 -4.62
CA GLY A 163 5.79 -10.63 -5.17
C GLY A 163 5.71 -10.61 -6.68
N LEU A 164 4.48 -10.62 -7.17
CA LEU A 164 4.16 -10.54 -8.59
C LEU A 164 3.25 -9.34 -8.85
N LEU A 165 3.59 -8.50 -9.82
CA LEU A 165 2.62 -7.59 -10.41
C LEU A 165 1.59 -8.43 -11.16
N VAL A 166 0.31 -8.16 -10.94
CA VAL A 166 -0.77 -8.98 -11.50
C VAL A 166 -1.84 -8.14 -12.21
N ALA A 167 -2.58 -8.78 -13.10
CA ALA A 167 -3.92 -8.34 -13.47
C ALA A 167 -4.94 -9.28 -12.84
N ALA A 168 -5.96 -8.73 -12.20
CA ALA A 168 -7.05 -9.45 -11.59
C ALA A 168 -8.32 -9.34 -12.43
N ARG A 169 -9.09 -10.42 -12.46
CA ARG A 169 -10.45 -10.46 -13.04
C ARG A 169 -11.37 -11.24 -12.10
N ARG A 170 -12.66 -10.93 -12.17
CA ARG A 170 -13.74 -11.67 -11.52
C ARG A 170 -14.83 -12.00 -12.54
N GLU A 171 -15.64 -13.02 -12.26
CA GLU A 171 -16.67 -13.54 -13.17
C GLU A 171 -17.75 -12.52 -13.55
N ASP A 172 -17.99 -11.51 -12.69
CA ASP A 172 -18.93 -10.41 -12.93
C ASP A 172 -18.42 -9.32 -13.90
N GLY A 173 -17.23 -9.51 -14.47
CA GLY A 173 -16.60 -8.57 -15.39
C GLY A 173 -15.75 -7.50 -14.70
N TRP A 174 -15.67 -7.49 -13.37
CA TRP A 174 -14.74 -6.62 -12.66
C TRP A 174 -13.29 -6.97 -13.00
N SER A 175 -12.45 -5.95 -13.20
CA SER A 175 -11.03 -6.14 -13.46
C SER A 175 -10.18 -5.03 -12.88
N TRP A 176 -8.93 -5.37 -12.57
CA TRP A 176 -7.92 -4.44 -12.08
C TRP A 176 -6.55 -4.88 -12.59
N ARG A 177 -5.85 -4.01 -13.32
CA ARG A 177 -4.54 -4.30 -13.88
C ARG A 177 -3.47 -3.43 -13.22
N SER A 178 -2.36 -4.03 -12.81
CA SER A 178 -1.16 -3.32 -12.36
C SER A 178 -0.58 -2.45 -13.47
N SER A 179 -0.04 -1.29 -13.12
CA SER A 179 0.99 -0.65 -13.94
C SER A 179 2.26 -1.50 -14.00
N LEU A 180 3.01 -1.35 -15.10
CA LEU A 180 4.33 -1.94 -15.33
C LEU A 180 5.38 -0.89 -15.68
N THR A 181 5.01 0.39 -15.68
CA THR A 181 5.91 1.52 -15.92
C THR A 181 6.01 2.35 -14.65
N ARG A 182 7.06 3.17 -14.57
CA ARG A 182 7.39 3.98 -13.39
C ARG A 182 7.37 5.49 -13.69
N GLU A 183 6.90 5.85 -14.89
CA GLU A 183 6.81 7.23 -15.36
C GLU A 183 5.36 7.70 -15.52
N ASP A 184 4.39 6.83 -15.26
CA ASP A 184 2.97 7.17 -15.32
C ASP A 184 2.47 7.83 -14.04
N ASN A 185 1.41 8.61 -14.18
CA ASN A 185 0.73 9.27 -13.07
C ASN A 185 -0.79 9.16 -13.28
N GLY A 186 -1.54 9.18 -12.19
CA GLY A 186 -3.00 9.17 -12.23
C GLY A 186 -3.62 7.77 -12.33
N ALA A 187 -4.85 7.70 -12.86
CA ALA A 187 -5.63 6.47 -12.89
C ALA A 187 -4.96 5.40 -13.76
N GLY A 188 -4.59 4.27 -13.15
CA GLY A 188 -3.90 3.15 -13.83
C GLY A 188 -2.39 3.13 -13.66
N ALA A 189 -1.80 4.12 -12.96
CA ALA A 189 -0.37 4.20 -12.68
C ALA A 189 0.09 3.40 -11.46
N CYS A 190 -0.85 2.82 -10.72
CA CYS A 190 -0.56 2.14 -9.46
C CYS A 190 -0.28 0.65 -9.67
N GLU A 191 0.66 0.13 -8.89
CA GLU A 191 1.00 -1.28 -8.90
C GLU A 191 -0.05 -2.11 -8.15
N LEU A 192 -0.44 -3.25 -8.74
CA LEU A 192 -1.25 -4.27 -8.08
C LEU A 192 -0.37 -5.49 -7.82
N LEU A 193 0.07 -5.62 -6.56
CA LEU A 193 1.12 -6.54 -6.15
C LEU A 193 0.54 -7.71 -5.35
N LEU A 194 0.67 -8.93 -5.88
CA LEU A 194 0.53 -10.16 -5.10
C LEU A 194 1.78 -10.36 -4.24
N VAL A 195 1.69 -9.97 -2.97
CA VAL A 195 2.77 -10.02 -1.99
C VAL A 195 2.96 -11.44 -1.51
N LYS A 196 4.13 -12.02 -1.80
CA LYS A 196 4.54 -13.35 -1.33
C LYS A 196 5.36 -13.27 -0.05
N ASN A 197 6.25 -12.29 0.04
CA ASN A 197 7.06 -12.04 1.23
C ASN A 197 6.97 -10.57 1.62
N VAL A 198 6.97 -10.32 2.93
CA VAL A 198 7.09 -8.99 3.51
C VAL A 198 7.92 -9.03 4.78
N ASP A 199 8.90 -8.15 4.87
CA ASP A 199 9.74 -7.97 6.04
C ASP A 199 9.83 -6.48 6.40
N VAL A 200 9.87 -6.17 7.70
CA VAL A 200 10.26 -4.85 8.20
C VAL A 200 11.78 -4.85 8.38
N LEU A 201 12.45 -3.91 7.72
CA LEU A 201 13.89 -3.70 7.82
C LEU A 201 14.20 -2.76 9.01
N PRO A 202 15.38 -2.91 9.64
CA PRO A 202 15.80 -2.07 10.76
C PRO A 202 15.82 -0.57 10.41
#